data_AF-A0A8T2H7U6-F1
#
_entry.id   AF-A0A8T2H7U6-F1
#
_cell.length_a   1.000
_cell.length_b   1.000
_cell.length_c   1.000
_cell.angle_alpha   90.00
_cell.angle_beta   90.00
_cell.angle_gamma   90.00
#
_symmetry.space_group_name_H-M   'P 1'
#
loop_
_entity.id
_entity.type
_entity.pdbx_description
1 polymer ?
#
loop_
_entity_poly.entity_id
_entity_poly.type
_entity_poly.pdbx_seq_one_letter_code
_entity_poly.pdbx_strand_id
1 'polypeptide(L)'
;MEEGRQKDLQLLEEIIDKGLKQKLVHATASRDKIFEEQKTLSDLRKNLETLEKNGVNSLKTRVNLGSEVYMQAEVPDTRHIFMDVGLGFYVEFTRQEALDYIAQREERTQKQLEEYTGVITQIKGRIKLAHYQIQQILNLPEENPSSRQRAF
;
A
#
# COMPACT_ATOMS: atom_id res chain seq x y z
N MET A 1 27.52 37.19 6.96
CA MET A 1 26.69 36.53 7.99
C MET A 1 25.28 36.22 7.49
N GLU A 2 24.62 37.11 6.75
CA GLU A 2 23.28 36.85 6.16
C GLU A 2 23.28 35.97 4.91
N GLU A 3 24.24 36.14 3.99
CA GLU A 3 24.36 35.31 2.78
C GLU A 3 24.54 33.81 3.04
N GLY A 4 25.19 33.44 4.15
CA GLY A 4 25.36 32.03 4.55
C GLY A 4 24.03 31.40 4.97
N ARG A 5 23.27 32.11 5.81
CA ARG A 5 21.94 31.67 6.29
C ARG A 5 20.94 31.53 5.14
N GLN A 6 20.98 32.44 4.16
CA GLN A 6 20.11 32.39 2.98
C GLN A 6 20.38 31.15 2.13
N LYS A 7 21.67 30.79 1.95
CA LYS A 7 22.07 29.58 1.19
C LYS A 7 21.68 28.30 1.92
N ASP A 8 21.83 28.24 3.23
CA ASP A 8 21.45 27.08 4.04
C ASP A 8 19.93 26.85 4.01
N LEU A 9 19.13 27.92 4.05
CA LEU A 9 17.67 27.84 3.90
C LEU A 9 17.25 27.32 2.53
N GLN A 10 17.82 27.86 1.45
CA GLN A 10 17.54 27.41 0.09
C GLN A 10 17.89 25.94 -0.13
N LEU A 11 19.03 25.49 0.44
CA LEU A 11 19.47 24.11 0.34
C LEU A 11 18.54 23.15 1.11
N LEU A 12 18.08 23.55 2.30
CA LEU A 12 17.11 22.78 3.08
C LEU A 12 15.74 22.70 2.39
N GLU A 13 15.24 23.82 1.86
CA GLU A 13 13.99 23.85 1.08
C GLU A 13 14.09 22.96 -0.16
N GLU A 14 15.20 23.01 -0.90
CA GLU A 14 15.40 22.18 -2.08
C GLU A 14 15.47 20.67 -1.74
N ILE A 15 16.14 20.30 -0.63
CA ILE A 15 16.19 18.91 -0.16
C ILE A 15 14.80 18.41 0.27
N ILE A 16 14.00 19.26 0.91
CA ILE A 16 12.64 18.92 1.32
C ILE A 16 11.76 18.73 0.07
N ASP A 17 11.72 19.72 -0.81
CA ASP A 17 10.78 19.77 -1.93
C ASP A 17 11.14 18.80 -3.06
N LYS A 18 12.40 18.84 -3.53
CA LYS A 18 12.83 18.00 -4.66
C LYS A 18 13.24 16.59 -4.23
N GLY A 19 13.64 16.40 -2.97
CA GLY A 19 14.12 15.11 -2.48
C GLY A 19 13.09 14.35 -1.66
N LEU A 20 12.80 14.85 -0.46
CA LEU A 20 12.08 14.09 0.56
C LEU A 20 10.59 13.97 0.26
N LYS A 21 9.94 15.03 -0.22
CA LYS A 21 8.52 14.98 -0.62
C LYS A 21 8.29 14.02 -1.79
N GLN A 22 9.14 14.06 -2.82
CA GLN A 22 9.04 13.13 -3.95
C GLN A 22 9.25 11.67 -3.50
N LYS A 23 10.27 11.40 -2.68
CA LYS A 23 10.50 10.07 -2.09
C LYS A 23 9.32 9.59 -1.25
N LEU A 24 8.69 10.50 -0.50
CA LEU A 24 7.50 10.18 0.30
C LEU A 24 6.32 9.77 -0.59
N VAL A 25 6.08 10.48 -1.69
CA VAL A 25 5.03 10.13 -2.66
C VAL A 25 5.27 8.75 -3.26
N HIS A 26 6.49 8.48 -3.72
CA HIS A 26 6.83 7.17 -4.29
C HIS A 26 6.72 6.02 -3.28
N ALA A 27 7.21 6.22 -2.04
CA ALA A 27 7.10 5.21 -1.00
C ALA A 27 5.63 4.95 -0.61
N THR A 28 4.81 6.01 -0.55
CA THR A 28 3.37 5.90 -0.27
C THR A 28 2.66 5.15 -1.38
N ALA A 29 2.89 5.51 -2.65
CA ALA A 29 2.31 4.82 -3.79
C ALA A 29 2.71 3.33 -3.86
N SER A 30 3.95 3.00 -3.48
CA SER A 30 4.43 1.62 -3.43
C SER A 30 3.71 0.82 -2.33
N ARG A 31 3.55 1.42 -1.14
CA ARG A 31 2.77 0.84 -0.04
C ARG A 31 1.30 0.62 -0.45
N ASP A 32 0.70 1.58 -1.14
CA ASP A 32 -0.71 1.49 -1.54
C ASP A 32 -0.94 0.34 -2.56
N LYS A 33 0.00 0.09 -3.47
CA LYS A 33 -0.04 -1.09 -4.36
C LYS A 33 -0.01 -2.40 -3.58
N ILE A 34 0.88 -2.51 -2.59
CA ILE A 34 1.00 -3.69 -1.72
C ILE A 34 -0.29 -3.90 -0.92
N PHE A 35 -0.93 -2.81 -0.48
CA PHE A 35 -2.19 -2.87 0.25
C PHE A 35 -3.35 -3.36 -0.63
N GLU A 36 -3.44 -2.91 -1.89
CA GLU A 36 -4.41 -3.44 -2.85
C GLU A 36 -4.17 -4.94 -3.12
N GLU A 37 -2.91 -5.37 -3.29
CA GLU A 37 -2.58 -6.80 -3.42
C GLU A 37 -3.06 -7.59 -2.19
N GLN A 38 -2.77 -7.11 -0.97
CA GLN A 38 -3.24 -7.74 0.27
C GLN A 38 -4.76 -7.88 0.30
N LYS A 39 -5.50 -6.84 -0.11
CA LYS A 39 -6.96 -6.89 -0.18
C LYS A 39 -7.45 -7.95 -1.17
N THR A 40 -6.86 -8.00 -2.37
CA THR A 40 -7.24 -9.01 -3.36
C THR A 40 -6.97 -10.44 -2.88
N LEU A 41 -5.86 -10.68 -2.17
CA LEU A 41 -5.55 -11.98 -1.56
C LEU A 41 -6.56 -12.35 -0.47
N SER A 42 -6.92 -11.39 0.39
CA SER A 42 -7.92 -11.60 1.45
C SER A 42 -9.30 -11.93 0.89
N ASP A 43 -9.72 -11.22 -0.17
CA ASP A 43 -11.00 -11.47 -0.83
C ASP A 43 -11.00 -12.84 -1.53
N LEU A 44 -9.91 -13.21 -2.20
CA LEU A 44 -9.73 -14.53 -2.80
C LEU A 44 -9.83 -15.64 -1.76
N ARG A 45 -9.15 -15.50 -0.62
CA ARG A 45 -9.21 -16.45 0.49
C ARG A 45 -10.63 -16.67 0.98
N LYS A 46 -11.37 -15.59 1.26
CA LYS A 46 -12.77 -15.66 1.72
C LYS A 46 -13.66 -16.36 0.71
N ASN A 47 -13.46 -16.10 -0.58
CA ASN A 47 -14.21 -16.74 -1.65
C ASN A 47 -13.93 -18.25 -1.70
N LEU A 48 -12.66 -18.66 -1.62
CA LEU A 48 -12.26 -20.07 -1.58
C LEU A 48 -12.84 -20.80 -0.35
N GLU A 49 -12.72 -20.20 0.83
CA GLU A 49 -13.29 -20.76 2.06
C GLU A 49 -14.82 -20.89 1.98
N THR A 50 -15.49 -19.93 1.31
CA THR A 50 -16.95 -19.96 1.12
C THR A 50 -17.37 -21.04 0.13
N LEU A 51 -16.62 -21.23 -0.96
CA LEU A 51 -16.85 -22.31 -1.91
C LEU A 51 -16.66 -23.69 -1.25
N GLU A 52 -15.64 -23.81 -0.39
CA GLU A 52 -15.36 -25.03 0.35
C GLU A 52 -16.45 -25.33 1.40
N LYS A 53 -16.78 -24.36 2.27
CA LYS A 53 -17.81 -24.51 3.32
C LYS A 53 -19.17 -24.90 2.76
N ASN A 54 -19.52 -24.38 1.58
CA ASN A 54 -20.79 -24.68 0.94
C ASN A 54 -20.76 -25.92 0.03
N GLY A 55 -19.61 -26.58 -0.11
CA GLY A 55 -19.45 -27.76 -0.98
C GLY A 55 -19.79 -27.47 -2.44
N VAL A 56 -19.65 -26.21 -2.89
CA VAL A 56 -20.03 -25.79 -4.23
C VAL A 56 -18.99 -26.32 -5.20
N ASN A 57 -19.35 -27.31 -6.01
CA ASN A 57 -18.46 -27.92 -7.00
C ASN A 57 -18.69 -27.40 -8.43
N SER A 58 -19.81 -26.70 -8.65
CA SER A 58 -20.13 -26.01 -9.90
C SER A 58 -20.69 -24.63 -9.58
N LEU A 59 -20.25 -23.59 -10.29
CA LEU A 59 -20.64 -22.20 -10.01
C LEU A 59 -21.19 -21.53 -11.27
N LYS A 60 -22.44 -21.05 -11.20
CA LYS A 60 -22.97 -20.10 -12.19
C LYS A 60 -22.76 -18.68 -11.68
N THR A 61 -22.09 -17.86 -12.47
CA THR A 61 -21.72 -16.49 -12.08
C THR A 61 -21.89 -15.52 -13.25
N ARG A 62 -21.81 -14.22 -12.95
CA ARG A 62 -21.73 -13.16 -13.96
C ARG A 62 -20.34 -12.52 -13.87
N VAL A 63 -19.60 -12.57 -14.96
CA VAL A 63 -18.26 -12.00 -15.07
C VAL A 63 -18.36 -10.65 -15.74
N ASN A 64 -17.75 -9.62 -15.14
CA ASN A 64 -17.63 -8.30 -15.75
C ASN A 64 -16.54 -8.33 -16.83
N LEU A 65 -16.88 -7.95 -18.05
CA LEU A 65 -15.98 -7.88 -19.21
C LEU A 65 -15.39 -6.48 -19.44
N GLY A 66 -15.81 -5.49 -18.64
CA GLY A 66 -15.45 -4.07 -18.76
C GLY A 66 -16.68 -3.19 -19.01
N SER A 67 -16.58 -1.90 -18.65
CA SER A 67 -17.62 -0.88 -18.89
C SER A 67 -19.03 -1.29 -18.44
N GLU A 68 -19.15 -1.95 -17.28
CA GLU A 68 -20.40 -2.49 -16.74
C GLU A 68 -21.12 -3.50 -17.67
N VAL A 69 -20.37 -4.16 -18.56
CA VAL A 69 -20.87 -5.25 -19.39
C VAL A 69 -20.61 -6.57 -18.68
N TYR A 70 -21.66 -7.35 -18.43
CA TYR A 70 -21.59 -8.61 -17.70
C TYR A 70 -22.00 -9.79 -18.59
N MET A 71 -21.24 -10.89 -18.52
CA MET A 71 -21.53 -12.14 -19.22
C MET A 71 -21.82 -13.25 -18.21
N GLN A 72 -22.80 -14.11 -18.51
CA GLN A 72 -23.05 -15.30 -17.70
C GLN A 72 -21.97 -16.35 -18.00
N ALA A 73 -21.40 -16.91 -16.94
CA ALA A 73 -20.40 -17.96 -17.01
C ALA A 73 -20.79 -19.12 -16.09
N GLU A 74 -20.46 -20.32 -16.52
CA GLU A 74 -20.61 -21.54 -15.73
C GLU A 74 -19.23 -22.16 -15.53
N VAL A 75 -18.86 -22.34 -14.28
CA VAL A 75 -17.63 -23.01 -13.86
C VAL A 75 -18.00 -24.46 -13.52
N PRO A 76 -17.59 -25.44 -14.33
CA PRO A 76 -17.98 -26.83 -14.15
C PRO A 76 -17.28 -27.50 -12.96
N ASP A 77 -16.07 -27.04 -12.62
CA ASP A 77 -15.29 -27.54 -11.49
C ASP A 77 -14.64 -26.37 -10.75
N THR A 78 -14.98 -26.21 -9.48
CA THR A 78 -14.43 -25.17 -8.59
C THR A 78 -13.38 -25.74 -7.63
N ARG A 79 -12.97 -27.01 -7.77
CA ARG A 79 -11.93 -27.64 -6.94
C ARG A 79 -10.52 -27.22 -7.33
N HIS A 80 -10.37 -26.75 -8.57
CA HIS A 80 -9.13 -26.28 -9.14
C HIS A 80 -9.22 -24.79 -9.45
N ILE A 81 -8.12 -24.07 -9.22
CA ILE A 81 -7.98 -22.64 -9.48
C ILE A 81 -6.62 -22.34 -10.07
N PHE A 82 -6.57 -21.44 -11.05
CA PHE A 82 -5.31 -20.93 -11.58
C PHE A 82 -4.80 -19.77 -10.71
N MET A 83 -3.64 -19.97 -10.09
CA MET A 83 -2.97 -18.98 -9.26
C MET A 83 -1.83 -18.30 -10.02
N ASP A 84 -1.79 -16.97 -9.96
CA ASP A 84 -0.67 -16.18 -10.49
C ASP A 84 0.55 -16.31 -9.58
N VAL A 85 1.60 -16.98 -10.09
CA VAL A 85 2.87 -17.16 -9.38
C VAL A 85 3.93 -16.11 -9.77
N GLY A 86 3.59 -15.20 -10.68
CA GLY A 86 4.45 -14.14 -11.19
C GLY A 86 5.00 -14.41 -12.59
N LEU A 87 5.62 -13.38 -13.17
CA LEU A 87 6.21 -13.41 -14.52
C LEU A 87 5.24 -13.87 -15.63
N GLY A 88 3.93 -13.70 -15.42
CA GLY A 88 2.89 -14.12 -16.36
C GLY A 88 2.58 -15.61 -16.34
N PHE A 89 3.08 -16.36 -15.35
CA PHE A 89 2.77 -17.77 -15.18
C PHE A 89 1.60 -17.98 -14.24
N TYR A 90 0.69 -18.83 -14.67
CA TYR A 90 -0.45 -19.30 -13.89
C TYR A 90 -0.33 -20.80 -13.70
N VAL A 91 -0.46 -21.25 -12.46
CA VAL A 91 -0.35 -22.67 -12.11
C VAL A 91 -1.68 -23.14 -11.55
N GLU A 92 -2.12 -24.32 -11.97
CA GLU A 92 -3.33 -24.96 -11.48
C GLU A 92 -3.10 -25.52 -10.07
N PHE A 93 -3.87 -25.04 -9.12
CA PHE A 93 -3.81 -25.40 -7.71
C PHE A 93 -5.12 -26.06 -7.30
N THR A 94 -5.06 -27.02 -6.38
CA THR A 94 -6.22 -27.42 -5.59
C THR A 94 -6.61 -26.31 -4.61
N ARG A 95 -7.83 -26.35 -4.08
CA ARG A 95 -8.27 -25.38 -3.05
C ARG A 95 -7.32 -25.30 -1.86
N GLN A 96 -6.86 -26.44 -1.36
CA GLN A 96 -5.96 -26.48 -0.20
C GLN A 96 -4.60 -25.87 -0.52
N GLU A 97 -4.01 -26.22 -1.66
CA GLU A 97 -2.74 -25.62 -2.12
C GLU A 97 -2.88 -24.11 -2.29
N ALA A 98 -4.03 -23.63 -2.79
CA ALA A 98 -4.30 -22.21 -2.94
C ALA A 98 -4.38 -21.50 -1.59
N LEU A 99 -5.07 -22.08 -0.59
CA LEU A 99 -5.14 -21.52 0.76
C LEU A 99 -3.75 -21.46 1.43
N ASP A 100 -2.95 -22.51 1.30
CA ASP A 100 -1.60 -22.59 1.86
C ASP A 100 -0.65 -21.57 1.20
N TYR A 101 -0.80 -21.37 -0.11
CA TYR A 101 -0.03 -20.37 -0.86
C TYR A 101 -0.45 -18.94 -0.54
N ILE A 102 -1.75 -18.67 -0.43
CA ILE A 102 -2.27 -17.36 -0.04
C ILE A 102 -1.75 -16.99 1.36
N ALA A 103 -1.77 -17.91 2.32
CA ALA A 103 -1.25 -17.66 3.67
C ALA A 103 0.23 -17.24 3.66
N GLN A 104 1.07 -17.93 2.88
CA GLN A 104 2.48 -17.56 2.73
C GLN A 104 2.66 -16.20 2.05
N ARG A 105 1.81 -15.88 1.06
CA ARG A 105 1.88 -14.61 0.34
C ARG A 105 1.40 -13.45 1.21
N GLU A 106 0.34 -13.63 1.98
CA GLU A 106 -0.15 -12.65 2.98
C GLU A 106 0.95 -12.30 3.99
N GLU A 107 1.69 -13.28 4.50
CA GLU A 107 2.81 -13.02 5.43
C GLU A 107 3.92 -12.19 4.77
N ARG A 108 4.27 -12.49 3.52
CA ARG A 108 5.30 -11.73 2.77
C ARG A 108 4.85 -10.30 2.50
N THR A 109 3.62 -10.12 2.01
CA THR A 109 3.02 -8.81 1.72
C THR A 109 2.90 -7.98 2.99
N GLN A 110 2.55 -8.59 4.13
CA GLN A 110 2.51 -7.93 5.43
C GLN A 110 3.89 -7.41 5.86
N LYS A 111 4.95 -8.23 5.74
CA LYS A 111 6.33 -7.80 6.04
C LYS A 111 6.77 -6.63 5.16
N GLN A 112 6.46 -6.68 3.86
CA GLN A 112 6.74 -5.58 2.94
C GLN A 112 5.99 -4.30 3.35
N LEU A 113 4.71 -4.43 3.74
CA LEU A 113 3.90 -3.29 4.19
C LEU A 113 4.52 -2.61 5.42
N GLU A 114 5.00 -3.38 6.38
CA GLU A 114 5.70 -2.89 7.57
C GLU A 114 7.01 -2.18 7.21
N GLU A 115 7.81 -2.74 6.30
CA GLU A 115 9.04 -2.13 5.81
C GLU A 115 8.78 -0.76 5.16
N TYR A 116 7.83 -0.69 4.21
CA TYR A 116 7.46 0.57 3.56
C TYR A 116 6.88 1.58 4.55
N THR A 117 6.11 1.13 5.54
CA THR A 117 5.58 1.99 6.60
C THR A 117 6.71 2.57 7.47
N GLY A 118 7.75 1.78 7.75
CA GLY A 118 8.97 2.23 8.42
C GLY A 118 9.71 3.29 7.60
N VAL A 119 9.91 3.05 6.30
CA VAL A 119 10.55 4.02 5.39
C VAL A 119 9.76 5.32 5.31
N ILE A 120 8.44 5.25 5.17
CA ILE A 120 7.56 6.43 5.16
C ILE A 120 7.69 7.22 6.47
N THR A 121 7.71 6.52 7.61
CA THR A 121 7.86 7.16 8.93
C THR A 121 9.21 7.85 9.07
N GLN A 122 10.28 7.21 8.59
CA GLN A 122 11.63 7.80 8.58
C GLN A 122 11.69 9.05 7.69
N ILE A 123 11.10 9.02 6.50
CA ILE A 123 11.05 10.18 5.59
C ILE A 123 10.25 11.33 6.23
N LYS A 124 9.07 11.03 6.80
CA LYS A 124 8.27 12.03 7.53
C LYS A 124 9.03 12.64 8.70
N GLY A 125 9.80 11.83 9.44
CA GLY A 125 10.67 12.30 10.51
C GLY A 125 11.74 13.26 10.02
N ARG A 126 12.45 12.91 8.92
CA ARG A 126 13.45 13.78 8.30
C ARG A 126 12.87 15.11 7.81
N ILE A 127 11.68 15.09 7.22
CA ILE A 127 10.98 16.32 6.80
C ILE A 127 10.67 17.22 8.00
N LYS A 128 10.15 16.66 9.09
CA LYS A 128 9.87 17.41 10.32
C LYS A 128 11.14 18.05 10.91
N LEU A 129 12.25 17.30 10.96
CA LEU A 129 13.53 17.82 11.45
C LEU A 129 14.05 18.96 10.57
N ALA A 130 13.94 18.84 9.25
CA ALA A 130 14.37 19.90 8.33
C ALA A 130 13.52 21.17 8.49
N HIS A 131 12.19 21.05 8.68
CA HIS A 131 11.33 22.18 9.02
C HIS A 131 11.70 22.84 10.35
N TYR A 132 12.02 22.04 11.37
CA TYR A 132 12.47 22.58 12.65
C TYR A 132 13.79 23.37 12.50
N GLN A 133 14.75 22.85 11.73
CA GLN A 133 16.00 23.56 11.43
C GLN A 133 15.75 24.91 10.75
N ILE A 134 14.83 24.96 9.78
CA ILE A 134 14.42 26.22 9.13
C ILE A 134 13.82 27.20 10.16
N GLN A 135 12.93 26.73 11.04
CA GLN A 135 12.33 27.57 12.09
C GLN A 135 13.38 28.17 13.03
N GLN A 136 14.38 27.38 13.43
CA GLN A 136 15.49 27.85 14.27
C GLN A 136 16.35 28.90 13.57
N ILE A 137 16.69 28.69 12.28
CA ILE A 137 17.47 29.67 11.50
C ILE A 137 16.73 31.00 11.34
N LEU A 138 15.40 30.94 11.24
CA LEU A 138 14.53 32.11 11.09
C LEU A 138 14.12 32.77 12.42
N ASN A 139 14.54 32.24 13.58
CA ASN A 139 14.08 32.68 14.92
C ASN A 139 12.55 32.74 15.04
N LEU A 140 11.83 31.83 14.37
CA LEU A 140 10.38 31.77 14.45
C LEU A 140 9.96 31.16 15.81
N PRO A 141 8.95 31.71 16.50
CA PRO A 141 8.43 31.11 17.73
C PRO A 141 7.87 29.71 17.43
N GLU A 142 8.06 28.75 18.34
CA GLU A 142 7.50 27.41 18.20
C GLU A 142 5.97 27.49 18.11
N GLU A 143 5.38 26.93 17.03
CA GLU A 143 3.93 26.78 16.95
C GLU A 143 3.47 25.78 18.01
N ASN A 144 2.89 26.32 19.08
CA ASN A 144 2.33 25.55 20.19
C ASN A 144 1.20 24.64 19.66
N PRO A 145 1.33 23.29 19.72
CA PRO A 145 0.34 22.37 19.15
C PRO A 145 -1.04 22.42 19.84
N SER A 146 -1.12 23.07 21.01
CA SER A 146 -2.34 23.30 21.79
C SER A 146 -3.23 24.43 21.25
N SER A 147 -2.77 25.23 20.28
CA SER A 147 -3.57 26.31 19.67
C SER A 147 -4.65 25.81 18.70
N ARG A 148 -4.55 24.55 18.21
CA ARG A 148 -5.52 23.97 17.25
C ARG A 148 -6.77 23.36 17.88
N GLN A 149 -6.83 23.22 19.20
CA GLN A 149 -7.98 22.61 19.90
C GLN A 149 -9.10 23.61 20.27
N ARG A 150 -8.95 24.90 19.96
CA ARG A 150 -9.95 25.94 20.26
C ARG A 150 -10.48 26.58 18.98
N ALA A 151 -11.06 25.76 18.10
CA ALA A 151 -11.93 26.23 17.03
C ALA A 151 -12.92 25.11 16.66
N PHE A 152 -13.80 24.80 17.60
CA PHE A 152 -15.13 24.24 17.36
C PHE A 152 -16.10 24.98 18.27
#